data_AF-A0A128FK31-F1
#
_entry.id   AF-A0A128FK31-F1
#
_cell.length_a   1.000
_cell.length_b   1.000
_cell.length_c   1.000
_cell.angle_alpha   90.00
_cell.angle_beta   90.00
_cell.angle_gamma   90.00
#
_symmetry.space_group_name_H-M   'P 1'
#
loop_
_entity.id
_entity.type
_entity.pdbx_description
1 polymer ?
#
loop_
_entity_poly.entity_id
_entity_poly.type
_entity_poly.pdbx_seq_one_letter_code
_entity_poly.pdbx_strand_id
1 'polypeptide(L)'
;MSPAYLAANSLLADSSELRAVQQVSGDVMNKIAPYICTLPTDDWRLNINTLAPDHAKLLVAMFSPHLSEGDAKNLLESRPFDGWASVDNFLAEAALAAVESKVKEEAKQYLAVDSAYFELDAQILVDDSRVRIRSLLFSDNRETATVIRRRFGGISERVSDRSAE
;
A
#
# COMPACT_ATOMS: atom_id res chain seq x y z
N MET A 1 5.53 -8.26 -25.74
CA MET A 1 5.09 -9.13 -24.63
C MET A 1 4.38 -10.31 -25.26
N SER A 2 4.68 -11.54 -24.84
CA SER A 2 4.07 -12.76 -25.35
C SER A 2 3.51 -13.53 -24.16
N PRO A 3 2.25 -13.98 -24.19
CA PRO A 3 1.27 -13.85 -25.28
C PRO A 3 0.77 -12.41 -25.49
N ALA A 4 0.09 -12.15 -26.61
CA ALA A 4 -0.61 -10.88 -26.85
C ALA A 4 -1.85 -10.78 -25.95
N TYR A 5 -2.14 -9.58 -25.46
CA TYR A 5 -3.30 -9.28 -24.61
C TYR A 5 -3.78 -7.85 -24.88
N LEU A 6 -4.98 -7.51 -24.40
CA LEU A 6 -5.55 -6.18 -24.47
C LEU A 6 -5.39 -5.45 -23.14
N ALA A 7 -5.35 -4.11 -23.19
CA ALA A 7 -5.43 -3.31 -21.98
C ALA A 7 -6.79 -3.52 -21.29
N ALA A 8 -6.78 -3.53 -19.94
CA ALA A 8 -8.00 -3.73 -19.16
C ALA A 8 -9.00 -2.58 -19.33
N ASN A 9 -8.52 -1.34 -19.51
CA ASN A 9 -9.34 -0.12 -19.57
C ASN A 9 -10.29 0.04 -18.38
N SER A 10 -9.84 -0.37 -17.19
CA SER A 10 -10.55 -0.26 -15.91
C SER A 10 -9.56 -0.18 -14.75
N LEU A 11 -10.06 -0.08 -13.52
CA LEU A 11 -9.23 -0.16 -12.31
C LEU A 11 -8.54 -1.52 -12.22
N LEU A 12 -7.33 -1.54 -11.67
CA LEU A 12 -6.59 -2.79 -11.42
C LEU A 12 -7.31 -3.58 -10.32
N ALA A 13 -7.66 -4.83 -10.61
CA ALA A 13 -8.24 -5.75 -9.63
C ALA A 13 -7.17 -6.34 -8.72
N ASP A 14 -5.89 -6.32 -9.09
CA ASP A 14 -4.78 -6.73 -8.25
C ASP A 14 -3.47 -5.98 -8.56
N SER A 15 -2.62 -5.78 -7.54
CA SER A 15 -1.31 -5.12 -7.72
C SER A 15 -0.40 -5.87 -8.70
N SER A 16 -0.56 -7.18 -8.82
CA SER A 16 0.20 -7.98 -9.80
C SER A 16 -0.12 -7.64 -11.26
N GLU A 17 -1.27 -7.02 -11.55
CA GLU A 17 -1.61 -6.58 -12.91
C GLU A 17 -0.71 -5.46 -13.42
N LEU A 18 -0.06 -4.71 -12.51
CA LEU A 18 0.97 -3.72 -12.89
C LEU A 18 2.09 -4.37 -13.71
N ARG A 19 2.37 -5.67 -13.51
CA ARG A 19 3.39 -6.42 -14.27
C ARG A 19 3.09 -6.52 -15.77
N ALA A 20 1.83 -6.33 -16.17
CA ALA A 20 1.40 -6.31 -17.56
C ALA A 20 1.52 -4.91 -18.20
N VAL A 21 1.89 -3.88 -17.44
CA VAL A 21 2.16 -2.55 -17.99
C VAL A 21 3.53 -2.54 -18.68
N GLN A 22 3.62 -1.82 -19.79
CA GLN A 22 4.87 -1.69 -20.56
C GLN A 22 6.01 -1.22 -19.66
N GLN A 23 7.18 -1.87 -19.80
CA GLN A 23 8.41 -1.58 -19.04
C GLN A 23 8.40 -1.93 -17.54
N VAL A 24 7.31 -2.48 -16.99
CA VAL A 24 7.33 -3.06 -15.64
C VAL A 24 7.99 -4.44 -15.69
N SER A 25 9.32 -4.47 -15.59
CA SER A 25 10.09 -5.71 -15.53
C SER A 25 9.87 -6.45 -14.19
N GLY A 26 10.38 -7.69 -14.08
CA GLY A 26 10.36 -8.42 -12.81
C GLY A 26 11.09 -7.68 -11.70
N ASP A 27 12.24 -7.08 -12.03
CA ASP A 27 13.04 -6.32 -11.07
C ASP A 27 12.34 -5.02 -10.64
N VAL A 28 11.67 -4.33 -11.57
CA VAL A 28 10.86 -3.15 -11.23
C VAL A 28 9.73 -3.56 -10.31
N MET A 29 9.00 -4.63 -10.65
CA MET A 29 7.90 -5.13 -9.84
C MET A 29 8.36 -5.49 -8.42
N ASN A 30 9.49 -6.18 -8.27
CA ASN A 30 10.04 -6.56 -6.96
C ASN A 30 10.41 -5.33 -6.11
N LYS A 31 10.93 -4.26 -6.73
CA LYS A 31 11.27 -3.03 -6.03
C LYS A 31 10.05 -2.22 -5.61
N ILE A 32 9.01 -2.19 -6.44
CA ILE A 32 7.84 -1.33 -6.21
C ILE A 32 6.73 -2.03 -5.41
N ALA A 33 6.67 -3.37 -5.43
CA ALA A 33 5.63 -4.16 -4.76
C ALA A 33 5.34 -3.75 -3.29
N PRO A 34 6.34 -3.40 -2.46
CA PRO A 34 6.09 -2.96 -1.08
C PRO A 34 5.37 -1.61 -0.96
N TYR A 35 5.38 -0.79 -2.02
CA TYR A 35 4.92 0.60 -2.00
C TYR A 35 3.57 0.81 -2.71
N ILE A 36 2.99 -0.24 -3.28
CA ILE A 36 1.77 -0.14 -4.09
C ILE A 36 0.65 -1.00 -3.52
N CYS A 37 -0.58 -0.54 -3.73
CA CYS A 37 -1.81 -1.26 -3.41
C CYS A 37 -2.81 -1.09 -4.55
N THR A 38 -3.83 -1.96 -4.60
CA THR A 38 -4.98 -1.79 -5.49
C THR A 38 -6.27 -1.83 -4.69
N LEU A 39 -7.00 -0.72 -4.73
CA LEU A 39 -8.29 -0.52 -4.09
C LEU A 39 -9.36 -0.30 -5.19
N PRO A 40 -10.61 -0.73 -4.98
CA PRO A 40 -11.69 -0.57 -5.95
C PRO A 40 -12.29 0.85 -5.93
N THR A 41 -11.42 1.87 -5.97
CA THR A 41 -11.80 3.29 -5.98
C THR A 41 -10.77 4.09 -6.76
N ASP A 42 -11.21 5.18 -7.36
CA ASP A 42 -10.39 6.21 -8.01
C ASP A 42 -10.03 7.38 -7.08
N ASP A 43 -10.67 7.50 -5.90
CA ASP A 43 -10.31 8.47 -4.85
C ASP A 43 -9.21 7.90 -3.95
N TRP A 44 -7.98 7.87 -4.47
CA TRP A 44 -6.83 7.39 -3.70
C TRP A 44 -6.42 8.38 -2.60
N ARG A 45 -6.35 7.88 -1.36
CA ARG A 45 -5.87 8.61 -0.19
C ARG A 45 -4.85 7.79 0.58
N LEU A 46 -3.70 8.39 0.88
CA LEU A 46 -2.66 7.81 1.72
C LEU A 46 -2.96 8.08 3.19
N ASN A 47 -3.20 7.02 3.96
CA ASN A 47 -3.35 7.13 5.40
C ASN A 47 -1.97 7.25 6.09
N ILE A 48 -1.64 8.46 6.57
CA ILE A 48 -0.36 8.77 7.23
C ILE A 48 -0.20 8.07 8.58
N ASN A 49 -1.30 7.74 9.26
CA ASN A 49 -1.27 7.08 10.56
C ASN A 49 -0.92 5.60 10.48
N THR A 50 -0.99 5.00 9.28
CA THR A 50 -0.66 3.59 9.05
C THR A 50 0.63 3.39 8.26
N LEU A 51 1.26 4.48 7.79
CA LEU A 51 2.49 4.40 7.01
C LEU A 51 3.66 3.95 7.91
N ALA A 52 4.35 2.87 7.54
CA ALA A 52 5.53 2.40 8.26
C ALA A 52 6.74 3.28 7.94
N PRO A 53 7.69 3.50 8.88
CA PRO A 53 8.91 4.26 8.64
C PRO A 53 9.73 3.78 7.43
N ASP A 54 9.76 2.47 7.18
CA ASP A 54 10.46 1.89 6.01
C ASP A 54 9.80 2.25 4.66
N HIS A 55 8.56 2.76 4.69
CA HIS A 55 7.85 3.27 3.52
C HIS A 55 7.93 4.80 3.37
N ALA A 56 8.86 5.46 4.07
CA ALA A 56 9.09 6.92 4.01
C ALA A 56 9.24 7.46 2.57
N LYS A 57 9.72 6.64 1.64
CA LYS A 57 9.85 7.00 0.21
C LYS A 57 8.54 7.44 -0.44
N LEU A 58 7.38 7.01 0.08
CA LEU A 58 6.08 7.50 -0.38
C LEU A 58 5.89 8.99 -0.06
N LEU A 59 6.32 9.43 1.13
CA LEU A 59 6.29 10.85 1.49
C LEU A 59 7.33 11.64 0.70
N VAL A 60 8.53 11.07 0.51
CA VAL A 60 9.56 11.71 -0.35
C VAL A 60 9.02 11.93 -1.75
N ALA A 61 8.37 10.93 -2.36
CA ALA A 61 7.77 11.08 -3.68
C ALA A 61 6.68 12.16 -3.71
N MET A 62 5.85 12.24 -2.67
CA MET A 62 4.76 13.21 -2.56
C MET A 62 5.24 14.65 -2.36
N PHE A 63 6.30 14.85 -1.57
CA PHE A 63 6.84 16.17 -1.23
C PHE A 63 8.10 16.53 -1.99
N SER A 64 8.51 15.71 -2.97
CA SER A 64 9.74 15.92 -3.75
C SER A 64 9.75 17.29 -4.42
N PRO A 65 10.90 18.00 -4.45
CA PRO A 65 12.21 17.65 -3.86
C PRO A 65 12.40 18.15 -2.41
N HIS A 66 11.34 18.55 -1.72
CA HIS A 66 11.40 19.34 -0.48
C HIS A 66 11.46 18.52 0.83
N LEU A 67 11.41 17.19 0.73
CA LEU A 67 11.50 16.30 1.89
C LEU A 67 12.54 15.20 1.63
N SER A 68 13.56 15.13 2.47
CA SER A 68 14.57 14.06 2.38
C SER A 68 14.02 12.74 2.92
N GLU A 69 14.61 11.62 2.50
CA GLU A 69 14.22 10.29 3.02
C GLU A 69 14.50 10.16 4.53
N GLY A 70 15.58 10.78 5.02
CA GLY A 70 15.90 10.79 6.44
C GLY A 70 14.87 11.57 7.26
N ASP A 71 14.48 12.76 6.80
CA ASP A 71 13.48 13.58 7.48
C ASP A 71 12.09 12.93 7.42
N ALA A 72 11.74 12.32 6.29
CA ALA A 72 10.49 11.56 6.15
C ALA A 72 10.45 10.36 7.10
N LYS A 73 11.56 9.63 7.26
CA LYS A 73 11.66 8.51 8.20
C LYS A 73 11.54 9.00 9.65
N ASN A 74 12.30 10.03 10.02
CA ASN A 74 12.22 10.63 11.36
C ASN A 74 10.82 11.12 11.69
N LEU A 75 10.12 11.74 10.72
CA LEU A 75 8.74 12.20 10.86
C LEU A 75 7.77 11.04 11.15
N LEU A 76 7.95 9.89 10.50
CA LEU A 76 7.14 8.70 10.74
C LEU A 76 7.49 8.02 12.07
N GLU A 77 8.75 8.03 12.48
CA GLU A 77 9.20 7.50 13.77
C GLU A 77 8.75 8.39 14.95
N SER A 78 8.64 9.71 14.73
CA SER A 78 8.13 10.66 15.70
C SER A 78 6.60 10.79 15.69
N ARG A 79 5.89 9.94 14.93
CA ARG A 79 4.43 9.96 14.89
C ARG A 79 3.87 9.83 16.33
N PRO A 80 2.91 10.68 16.73
CA PRO A 80 2.28 10.56 18.04
C PRO A 80 1.71 9.15 18.26
N PHE A 81 1.65 8.72 19.53
CA PHE A 81 1.15 7.37 19.86
C PHE A 81 -0.25 7.10 19.28
N ASP A 82 -1.16 8.06 19.38
CA ASP A 82 -2.51 8.01 18.81
C ASP A 82 -2.58 8.45 17.33
N GLY A 83 -1.43 8.75 16.70
CA GLY A 83 -1.33 9.33 15.38
C GLY A 83 -1.69 10.82 15.31
N TRP A 84 -1.68 11.37 14.11
CA TRP A 84 -2.15 12.74 13.86
C TRP A 84 -3.68 12.77 13.78
N ALA A 85 -4.27 13.73 14.49
CA ALA A 85 -5.73 13.90 14.52
C ALA A 85 -6.32 14.43 13.19
N SER A 86 -5.49 15.10 12.37
CA SER A 86 -5.90 15.66 11.08
C SER A 86 -4.70 15.72 10.13
N VAL A 87 -4.98 15.85 8.83
CA VAL A 87 -3.94 16.10 7.82
C VAL A 87 -3.25 17.44 8.09
N ASP A 88 -3.96 18.44 8.59
CA ASP A 88 -3.38 19.75 8.92
C ASP A 88 -2.36 19.67 10.05
N ASN A 89 -2.63 18.85 11.08
CA ASN A 89 -1.68 18.63 12.16
C ASN A 89 -0.38 17.98 11.65
N PHE A 90 -0.50 17.03 10.72
CA PHE A 90 0.66 16.42 10.06
C PHE A 90 1.43 17.44 9.22
N LEU A 91 0.75 18.25 8.39
CA LEU A 91 1.40 19.25 7.52
C LEU A 91 2.05 20.40 8.31
N ALA A 92 1.68 20.58 9.58
CA ALA A 92 2.25 21.54 10.51
C ALA A 92 3.53 21.04 11.21
N GLU A 93 3.93 19.77 11.01
CA GLU A 93 5.14 19.21 11.59
C GLU A 93 6.41 19.96 11.14
N ALA A 94 7.38 20.08 12.06
CA ALA A 94 8.59 20.85 11.82
C ALA A 94 9.40 20.33 10.62
N ALA A 95 9.40 19.01 10.40
CA ALA A 95 10.04 18.38 9.24
C ALA A 95 9.48 18.85 7.89
N LEU A 96 8.23 19.35 7.88
CA LEU A 96 7.57 19.88 6.68
C LEU A 96 7.60 21.41 6.63
N ALA A 97 8.24 22.11 7.57
CA ALA A 97 8.22 23.57 7.62
C ALA A 97 8.86 24.22 6.38
N ALA A 98 9.87 23.56 5.78
CA ALA A 98 10.56 24.04 4.57
C ALA A 98 9.80 23.74 3.26
N VAL A 99 8.74 22.93 3.32
CA VAL A 99 7.92 22.60 2.14
C VAL A 99 7.03 23.80 1.80
N GLU A 100 7.04 24.23 0.55
CA GLU A 100 6.21 25.34 0.07
C GLU A 100 4.71 25.08 0.30
N SER A 101 3.96 26.12 0.67
CA SER A 101 2.53 26.00 0.95
C SER A 101 1.73 25.43 -0.22
N LYS A 102 2.11 25.75 -1.46
CA LYS A 102 1.46 25.21 -2.66
C LYS A 102 1.59 23.69 -2.75
N VAL A 103 2.78 23.16 -2.49
CA VAL A 103 3.06 21.72 -2.50
C VAL A 103 2.27 21.02 -1.38
N LYS A 104 2.17 21.65 -0.20
CA LYS A 104 1.35 21.14 0.90
C LYS A 104 -0.13 21.04 0.51
N GLU A 105 -0.69 22.08 -0.12
CA GLU A 105 -2.10 22.07 -0.56
C GLU A 105 -2.37 21.02 -1.64
N GLU A 106 -1.44 20.83 -2.59
CA GLU A 106 -1.55 19.77 -3.59
C GLU A 106 -1.49 18.37 -2.94
N ALA A 107 -0.55 18.15 -2.00
CA ALA A 107 -0.42 16.89 -1.28
C ALA A 107 -1.62 16.60 -0.37
N LYS A 108 -2.21 17.63 0.27
CA LYS A 108 -3.35 17.53 1.18
C LYS A 108 -4.55 16.82 0.54
N GLN A 109 -4.73 16.95 -0.77
CA GLN A 109 -5.80 16.28 -1.53
C GLN A 109 -5.63 14.76 -1.60
N TYR A 110 -4.45 14.22 -1.31
CA TYR A 110 -4.16 12.79 -1.38
C TYR A 110 -3.83 12.19 -0.02
N LEU A 111 -3.93 12.96 1.05
CA LEU A 111 -3.64 12.51 2.42
C LEU A 111 -4.94 12.27 3.19
N ALA A 112 -4.91 11.29 4.07
CA ALA A 112 -5.96 11.00 5.03
C ALA A 112 -5.35 10.55 6.36
N VAL A 113 -6.15 10.58 7.42
CA VAL A 113 -5.80 10.08 8.77
C VAL A 113 -6.59 8.82 9.15
N ASP A 114 -7.40 8.32 8.21
CA ASP A 114 -8.30 7.18 8.39
C ASP A 114 -8.33 6.31 7.12
N SER A 115 -8.88 5.09 7.24
CA SER A 115 -9.05 4.16 6.11
C SER A 115 -10.40 3.45 6.18
N ALA A 116 -11.04 3.28 5.03
CA ALA A 116 -12.19 2.40 4.85
C ALA A 116 -11.81 0.99 4.36
N TYR A 117 -10.54 0.78 4.01
CA TYR A 117 -10.03 -0.46 3.44
C TYR A 117 -9.00 -1.11 4.35
N PHE A 118 -9.13 -2.42 4.55
CA PHE A 118 -8.25 -3.21 5.39
C PHE A 118 -7.92 -4.53 4.71
N GLU A 119 -6.67 -5.00 4.84
CA GLU A 119 -6.26 -6.32 4.34
C GLU A 119 -6.13 -7.28 5.52
N LEU A 120 -6.85 -8.40 5.46
CA LEU A 120 -6.66 -9.54 6.34
C LEU A 120 -5.72 -10.54 5.65
N ASP A 121 -4.57 -10.79 6.23
CA ASP A 121 -3.66 -11.86 5.84
C ASP A 121 -3.70 -12.98 6.88
N ALA A 122 -4.33 -14.09 6.51
CA ALA A 122 -4.56 -15.23 7.38
C ALA A 122 -3.82 -16.47 6.87
N GLN A 123 -3.25 -17.23 7.80
CA GLN A 123 -2.63 -18.52 7.55
C GLN A 123 -3.36 -19.59 8.36
N ILE A 124 -3.80 -20.64 7.68
CA ILE A 124 -4.49 -21.79 8.26
C ILE A 124 -3.57 -22.99 8.13
N LEU A 125 -3.36 -23.69 9.24
CA LEU A 125 -2.60 -24.93 9.31
C LEU A 125 -3.53 -26.05 9.79
N VAL A 126 -3.65 -27.11 9.00
CA VAL A 126 -4.39 -28.34 9.35
C VAL A 126 -3.47 -29.51 9.03
N ASP A 127 -3.03 -30.23 10.05
CA ASP A 127 -1.94 -31.21 9.95
C ASP A 127 -0.71 -30.57 9.24
N ASP A 128 -0.25 -31.17 8.14
CA ASP A 128 0.84 -30.65 7.32
C ASP A 128 0.37 -29.70 6.19
N SER A 129 -0.95 -29.49 6.06
CA SER A 129 -1.52 -28.63 5.03
C SER A 129 -1.59 -27.18 5.46
N ARG A 130 -1.00 -26.31 4.65
CA ARG A 130 -0.94 -24.87 4.89
C ARG A 130 -1.67 -24.10 3.79
N VAL A 131 -2.59 -23.24 4.19
CA VAL A 131 -3.33 -22.36 3.28
C VAL A 131 -3.17 -20.92 3.75
N ARG A 132 -2.78 -20.03 2.84
CA ARG A 132 -2.82 -18.58 3.07
C ARG A 132 -3.96 -17.95 2.30
N ILE A 133 -4.66 -17.05 2.98
CA ILE A 133 -5.80 -16.32 2.46
C ILE A 133 -5.53 -14.84 2.69
N ARG A 134 -5.61 -14.04 1.62
CA ARG A 134 -5.67 -12.59 1.73
C ARG A 134 -7.05 -12.10 1.37
N SER A 135 -7.67 -11.32 2.26
CA SER A 135 -9.00 -10.75 2.06
C SER A 135 -8.93 -9.24 2.13
N LEU A 136 -9.47 -8.56 1.11
CA LEU A 136 -9.71 -7.12 1.19
C LEU A 136 -11.08 -6.90 1.83
N LEU A 137 -11.08 -6.16 2.93
CA LEU A 137 -12.24 -5.75 3.70
C LEU A 137 -12.56 -4.28 3.41
N PHE A 138 -13.84 -3.96 3.37
CA PHE A 138 -14.34 -2.60 3.27
C PHE A 138 -15.28 -2.29 4.44
N SER A 139 -15.09 -1.14 5.07
CA SER A 139 -15.93 -0.62 6.16
C SER A 139 -16.07 0.89 6.01
N ASP A 140 -17.27 1.36 5.66
CA ASP A 140 -17.59 2.78 5.50
C ASP A 140 -18.01 3.46 6.80
N ASN A 141 -18.58 2.69 7.73
CA ASN A 141 -19.20 3.17 8.96
C ASN A 141 -18.40 2.83 10.23
N ARG A 142 -17.24 2.15 10.10
CA ARG A 142 -16.41 1.66 11.22
C ARG A 142 -17.10 0.68 12.19
N GLU A 143 -18.27 0.17 11.84
CA GLU A 143 -19.04 -0.77 12.65
C GLU A 143 -19.13 -2.13 11.96
N THR A 144 -19.33 -2.13 10.64
CA THR A 144 -19.49 -3.33 9.83
C THR A 144 -18.40 -3.40 8.78
N ALA A 145 -17.76 -4.57 8.67
CA ALA A 145 -16.76 -4.85 7.63
C ALA A 145 -17.27 -5.94 6.69
N THR A 146 -17.19 -5.69 5.39
CA THR A 146 -17.58 -6.64 4.33
C THR A 146 -16.37 -7.11 3.56
N VAL A 147 -16.29 -8.41 3.26
CA VAL A 147 -15.23 -8.95 2.41
C VAL A 147 -15.57 -8.68 0.94
N ILE A 148 -14.76 -7.87 0.27
CA ILE A 148 -14.96 -7.48 -1.14
C ILE A 148 -14.02 -8.18 -2.12
N ARG A 149 -12.93 -8.79 -1.64
CA ARG A 149 -12.02 -9.61 -2.43
C ARG A 149 -11.41 -10.72 -1.56
N ARG A 150 -11.27 -11.93 -2.11
CA ARG A 150 -10.49 -13.02 -1.49
C ARG A 150 -9.48 -13.56 -2.48
N ARG A 151 -8.27 -13.85 -2.01
CA ARG A 151 -7.20 -14.48 -2.78
C ARG A 151 -6.66 -15.65 -1.98
N PHE A 152 -6.52 -16.78 -2.67
CA PHE A 152 -5.91 -17.99 -2.14
C PHE A 152 -4.54 -18.18 -2.79
N GLY A 153 -3.56 -18.62 -2.02
CA GLY A 153 -2.19 -18.82 -2.50
C GLY A 153 -1.32 -17.56 -2.39
N GLY A 154 -0.14 -17.59 -2.99
CA GLY A 154 0.86 -16.52 -2.86
C GLY A 154 1.97 -16.79 -1.85
N ILE A 155 2.04 -17.99 -1.28
CA ILE A 155 3.30 -18.47 -0.68
C ILE A 155 4.12 -19.13 -1.79
N SER A 156 5.40 -18.77 -1.89
CA SER A 156 6.43 -19.62 -2.50
C SER A 156 6.65 -20.87 -1.63
N GLU A 157 5.60 -21.65 -1.42
CA GLU A 157 5.62 -22.96 -0.79
C GLU A 157 5.09 -23.93 -1.85
N ARG A 158 5.76 -23.96 -3.00
CA ARG A 158 6.13 -25.28 -3.45
C ARG A 158 7.23 -25.73 -2.49
N VAL A 159 6.84 -26.31 -1.35
CA VAL A 159 7.67 -27.40 -0.88
C VAL A 159 7.64 -28.37 -2.04
N SER A 160 8.76 -28.45 -2.75
CA SER A 160 8.96 -29.42 -3.82
C SER A 160 9.13 -30.81 -3.19
N ASP A 161 8.26 -31.19 -2.25
CA ASP A 161 8.15 -32.56 -1.77
C ASP A 161 7.26 -33.31 -2.75
N ARG A 162 7.71 -33.37 -4.00
CA ARG A 162 7.59 -34.62 -4.74
C ARG A 162 8.94 -35.29 -4.60
N SER A 163 9.11 -36.01 -3.50
CA SER A 163 9.96 -37.20 -3.54
C SER A 163 9.49 -38.00 -4.74
N ALA A 164 10.33 -38.11 -5.75
CA ALA A 164 10.12 -39.07 -6.82
C ALA A 164 10.39 -40.45 -6.22
N GLU A 165 9.37 -41.02 -5.57
CA GLU A 165 9.19 -42.46 -5.45
C GLU A 165 7.86 -42.83 -6.12
#